data_AF-B3CCC5-F1
#
_entry.id   AF-B3CCC5-F1
#
_cell.length_a   1.000
_cell.length_b   1.000
_cell.length_c   1.000
_cell.angle_alpha   90.00
_cell.angle_beta   90.00
_cell.angle_gamma   90.00
#
_symmetry.space_group_name_H-M   'P 1'
#
loop_
_entity.id
_entity.type
_entity.pdbx_description
1 polymer ?
#
loop_
_entity_poly.entity_id
_entity_poly.type
_entity_poly.pdbx_seq_one_letter_code
_entity_poly.pdbx_strand_id
1 'polypeptide(L)' 'MMAALILIPVIGFVLFLFACYKTDWKAIDEQNRQFYADGYHIYYDRKILRQKEVE' A
#
# COMPACT_ATOMS: atom_id res chain seq x y z
N MET A 1 -29.09 20.02 -3.72
CA MET A 1 -27.86 19.90 -4.55
C MET A 1 -26.61 19.75 -3.67
N MET A 2 -26.33 20.68 -2.75
CA MET A 2 -25.16 20.58 -1.83
C MET A 2 -25.13 19.34 -0.95
N ALA A 3 -26.28 18.90 -0.41
CA ALA A 3 -26.37 17.67 0.39
C ALA A 3 -25.92 16.42 -0.38
N ALA A 4 -26.27 16.30 -1.67
CA ALA A 4 -25.84 15.18 -2.50
C ALA A 4 -24.31 15.22 -2.74
N LEU A 5 -23.75 16.41 -2.96
CA LEU A 5 -22.31 16.60 -3.13
C LEU A 5 -21.51 16.21 -1.87
N ILE A 6 -22.10 16.34 -0.68
CA ILE A 6 -21.50 15.91 0.59
C ILE A 6 -21.73 14.40 0.82
N LEU A 7 -22.91 13.89 0.45
CA LEU A 7 -23.25 12.48 0.67
C LEU A 7 -22.38 11.52 -0.14
N ILE A 8 -22.03 11.90 -1.38
CA ILE A 8 -21.19 11.08 -2.28
C ILE A 8 -19.82 10.74 -1.65
N PRO A 9 -18.98 11.70 -1.23
CA PRO A 9 -17.70 11.38 -0.59
C PRO A 9 -17.88 10.69 0.75
N VAL A 10 -18.95 10.98 1.51
CA VAL A 10 -19.24 10.28 2.77
C VAL A 10 -19.51 8.79 2.53
N ILE A 11 -20.37 8.46 1.57
CA ILE A 11 -20.66 7.06 1.20
C ILE A 11 -19.38 6.40 0.66
N GLY A 12 -18.64 7.08 -0.21
CA GLY A 12 -17.37 6.58 -0.74
C GLY A 12 -16.35 6.27 0.37
N PHE A 13 -16.24 7.15 1.36
CA PHE A 13 -15.34 6.96 2.49
C PHE A 13 -15.78 5.79 3.40
N VAL A 14 -17.07 5.64 3.66
CA VAL A 14 -17.60 4.50 4.42
C VAL A 14 -17.33 3.17 3.70
N LEU A 15 -17.56 3.12 2.39
CA LEU A 15 -17.24 1.93 1.58
C LEU A 15 -15.74 1.64 1.56
N PHE A 16 -14.90 2.68 1.48
CA PHE A 16 -13.45 2.54 1.54
C PHE A 16 -13.00 1.95 2.89
N LEU A 17 -13.49 2.49 4.01
CA LEU A 17 -13.19 1.94 5.34
C LEU A 17 -13.65 0.48 5.47
N PHE A 18 -14.83 0.15 4.95
CA PHE A 18 -15.34 -1.21 4.97
C PHE A 18 -14.45 -2.15 4.16
N ALA A 19 -14.04 -1.74 2.96
CA ALA A 19 -13.09 -2.49 2.14
C ALA A 19 -11.77 -2.69 2.90
N CYS A 20 -11.17 -1.62 3.42
CA CYS A 20 -9.96 -1.68 4.24
C CYS A 20 -10.10 -2.63 5.44
N TYR A 21 -11.23 -2.64 6.14
CA TYR A 21 -11.44 -3.54 7.27
C TYR A 21 -11.51 -5.01 6.85
N LYS A 22 -12.11 -5.32 5.70
CA LYS A 22 -12.22 -6.70 5.20
C LYS A 22 -11.00 -7.18 4.43
N THR A 23 -10.16 -6.26 3.96
CA THR A 23 -8.93 -6.56 3.24
C THR A 23 -7.99 -7.37 4.13
N ASP A 24 -7.49 -8.48 3.59
CA ASP A 24 -6.44 -9.27 4.22
C ASP A 24 -5.09 -8.55 4.04
N TRP A 25 -4.80 -7.66 4.99
CA TRP A 25 -3.55 -6.92 5.02
C TRP A 25 -2.33 -7.82 5.12
N LYS A 26 -2.45 -9.01 5.73
CA LYS A 26 -1.33 -9.93 5.90
C LYS A 26 -1.01 -10.63 4.58
N ALA A 27 -2.03 -11.04 3.83
CA ALA A 27 -1.84 -11.59 2.50
C ALA A 27 -1.23 -10.55 1.54
N ILE A 28 -1.69 -9.29 1.62
CA ILE A 28 -1.10 -8.20 0.83
C ILE A 28 0.35 -7.94 1.23
N ASP A 29 0.65 -7.90 2.54
CA ASP A 29 2.02 -7.71 3.02
C ASP A 29 2.95 -8.84 2.56
N GLU A 30 2.51 -10.10 2.65
CA GLU A 30 3.27 -11.25 2.18
C GLU A 30 3.52 -11.19 0.67
N GLN A 31 2.50 -10.81 -0.11
CA GLN A 31 2.66 -10.58 -1.54
C GLN A 31 3.59 -9.40 -1.82
N ASN A 32 3.57 -8.35 -1.02
CA ASN A 32 4.45 -7.20 -1.20
C ASN A 32 5.89 -7.50 -0.80
N ARG A 33 6.09 -8.41 0.16
CA ARG A 33 7.41 -8.81 0.67
C ARG A 33 8.34 -9.35 -0.41
N GLN A 34 7.79 -9.91 -1.49
CA GLN A 34 8.59 -10.33 -2.65
C GLN A 34 9.36 -9.16 -3.31
N PHE A 35 8.90 -7.92 -3.13
CA PHE A 35 9.55 -6.71 -3.63
C PHE A 35 10.54 -6.11 -2.63
N TYR A 36 10.74 -6.76 -1.48
CA TYR A 36 11.69 -6.35 -0.46
C TYR A 36 12.80 -7.41 -0.33
N ALA A 37 14.05 -6.95 -0.30
CA ALA A 37 15.22 -7.78 -0.01
C ALA A 37 16.01 -7.10 1.10
N ASP A 38 16.34 -7.82 2.17
CA ASP A 38 17.10 -7.27 3.31
C ASP A 38 16.49 -5.97 3.90
N GLY A 39 15.15 -5.85 3.86
CA GLY A 39 14.43 -4.65 4.31
C GLY A 39 14.41 -3.49 3.31
N TYR A 40 15.06 -3.60 2.16
CA TYR A 40 15.06 -2.60 1.09
C TYR A 40 14.05 -2.93 0.02
N HIS A 41 13.35 -1.93 -0.48
CA HIS A 41 12.45 -2.11 -1.62
C HIS A 41 13.30 -2.24 -2.89
N ILE A 42 13.31 -3.43 -3.50
CA ILE A 42 14.22 -3.83 -4.59
C ILE A 42 14.21 -2.80 -5.75
N TYR A 43 13.04 -2.30 -6.13
CA TYR A 43 12.91 -1.31 -7.21
C TYR A 43 13.43 0.09 -6.84
N TYR A 44 12.99 0.66 -5.71
CA TYR A 44 13.34 2.04 -5.32
C TYR A 44 14.77 2.15 -4.79
N ASP A 45 15.26 1.12 -4.11
CA ASP A 45 16.54 1.13 -3.38
C ASP A 45 17.68 0.46 -4.16
N ARG A 46 17.47 0.15 -5.44
CA ARG A 46 18.46 -0.54 -6.30
C ARG A 46 19.86 0.10 -6.29
N LYS A 47 19.96 1.41 -6.06
CA LYS A 47 21.25 2.11 -5.95
C LYS A 47 22.00 1.73 -4.67
N ILE A 48 21.30 1.64 -3.54
CA ILE A 48 21.85 1.26 -2.23
C ILE A 48 22.24 -0.21 -2.25
N LEU A 49 21.36 -1.06 -2.80
CA LEU A 49 21.62 -2.50 -2.95
C LEU A 49 22.91 -2.77 -3.76
N ARG A 50 23.12 -2.03 -4.87
CA ARG A 50 24.36 -2.13 -5.64
C ARG A 50 25.62 -1.67 -4.89
N GLN A 51 25.51 -0.75 -3.95
CA GLN A 51 26.65 -0.34 -3.14
C GLN A 51 27.02 -1.42 -2.13
N LYS A 52 26.02 -2.08 -1.52
CA LYS A 52 26.23 -3.19 -0.57
C LYS A 52 26.83 -4.44 -1.20
N GLU A 53 26.52 -4.74 -2.47
CA GLU A 53 27.11 -5.90 -3.18
C GLU A 53 28.61 -5.73 -3.50
N VAL A 54 29.13 -4.49 -3.46
CA VAL A 54 30.52 -4.16 -3.82
C VAL A 54 31.43 -4.03 -2.59
N GLU A 55 30.86 -3.81 -1.41
CA GLU A 55 31.54 -3.81 -0.11
C GLU A 55 31.85 -5.23 0.37
#